data_AF-A0A4S4LUZ6-F1
#
_entry.id   AF-A0A4S4LUZ6-F1
#
_cell.length_a   1.000
_cell.length_b   1.000
_cell.length_c   1.000
_cell.angle_alpha   90.00
_cell.angle_beta   90.00
_cell.angle_gamma   90.00
#
_symmetry.space_group_name_H-M   'P 1'
#
loop_
_entity.id
_entity.type
_entity.pdbx_description
1 polymer ?
#
loop_
_entity_poly.entity_id
_entity_poly.type
_entity_poly.pdbx_seq_one_letter_code
_entity_poly.pdbx_strand_id
1 'polypeptide(L)'
;MFPRSVKRKTTEASEESMAVRLQLELGRDTIGQSSHGAKGKHIDSFRTIPFDKWLRLFMQYAFILAKRDEFDYAVEILRHASWSNAFQARESQDSIRFAIITCAIHGNRYPVAVEQSRKLINIHQFNNEAFRILLASVGHGMHATDAFLASTLSKHLLRELKTADAAFRNKDSLKWNNVTKRYAPTGSSSKADDEDDDEVAIGVLRKAGKSALFYLLHAYEYCPQDPMICLCLAIASVGRAMQRQADNRHHLVTQGLAFLAKYRKIRGEDMEHLDEVEYNFGRAFHQLGLLTHAARHYEQALEIAEKRMREDDQDYGMAQTAAYNLSLIYATTGSTPKAQSLYRRWLSL
;
A
#
# COMPACT_ATOMS: atom_id res chain seq x y z
N MET A 1 -23.66 -45.41 20.28
CA MET A 1 -23.03 -44.23 20.91
C MET A 1 -22.89 -43.15 19.84
N PHE A 2 -23.81 -42.19 19.77
CA PHE A 2 -23.71 -40.97 18.93
C PHE A 2 -24.48 -39.83 19.61
N PRO A 3 -23.89 -38.63 19.78
CA PRO A 3 -24.50 -37.55 20.54
C PRO A 3 -25.46 -36.72 19.66
N ARG A 4 -26.76 -37.07 19.67
CA ARG A 4 -27.83 -36.30 18.99
C ARG A 4 -28.36 -35.11 19.81
N SER A 5 -27.95 -34.95 21.07
CA SER A 5 -28.57 -34.03 22.02
C SER A 5 -28.06 -32.58 21.96
N VAL A 6 -26.80 -32.34 21.58
CA VAL A 6 -26.20 -31.00 21.64
C VAL A 6 -26.72 -30.08 20.54
N LYS A 7 -26.88 -30.59 19.31
CA LYS A 7 -27.42 -29.80 18.18
C LYS A 7 -28.85 -29.34 18.41
N ARG A 8 -29.67 -30.14 19.10
CA ARG A 8 -31.10 -29.83 19.34
C ARG A 8 -31.28 -28.75 20.41
N LYS A 9 -30.44 -28.75 21.45
CA LYS A 9 -30.41 -27.67 22.47
C LYS A 9 -29.94 -26.33 21.90
N THR A 10 -28.98 -26.33 20.97
CA THR A 10 -28.53 -25.08 20.33
C THR A 10 -29.56 -24.52 19.34
N THR A 11 -30.34 -25.38 18.68
CA THR A 11 -31.43 -24.93 17.81
C THR A 11 -32.62 -24.43 18.64
N GLU A 12 -33.00 -25.12 19.71
CA GLU A 12 -34.08 -24.69 20.61
C GLU A 12 -33.75 -23.36 21.30
N ALA A 13 -32.51 -23.16 21.78
CA ALA A 13 -32.09 -21.87 22.36
C ALA A 13 -32.03 -20.73 21.32
N SER A 14 -31.69 -21.03 20.07
CA SER A 14 -31.73 -20.08 18.96
C SER A 14 -33.18 -19.72 18.57
N GLU A 15 -34.08 -20.70 18.60
CA GLU A 15 -35.51 -20.54 18.31
C GLU A 15 -36.21 -19.74 19.41
N GLU A 16 -35.90 -19.98 20.68
CA GLU A 16 -36.41 -19.22 21.82
C GLU A 16 -35.90 -17.77 21.80
N SER A 17 -34.62 -17.54 21.49
CA SER A 17 -34.06 -16.19 21.31
C SER A 17 -34.70 -15.43 20.14
N MET A 18 -34.98 -16.13 19.04
CA MET A 18 -35.68 -15.58 17.87
C MET A 18 -37.16 -15.29 18.19
N ALA A 19 -37.82 -16.15 18.95
CA ALA A 19 -39.21 -15.97 19.38
C ALA A 19 -39.36 -14.79 20.34
N VAL A 20 -38.45 -14.63 21.32
CA VAL A 20 -38.43 -13.48 22.23
C VAL A 20 -38.20 -12.17 21.47
N ARG A 21 -37.33 -12.18 20.44
CA ARG A 21 -37.12 -11.02 19.56
C ARG A 21 -38.37 -10.67 18.75
N LEU A 22 -39.03 -11.65 18.16
CA LEU A 22 -40.29 -11.47 17.42
C LEU A 22 -41.42 -10.94 18.33
N GLN A 23 -41.48 -11.40 19.56
CA GLN A 23 -42.47 -10.93 20.56
C GLN A 23 -42.22 -9.47 20.97
N LEU A 24 -40.96 -9.07 21.08
CA LEU A 24 -40.56 -7.68 21.31
C LEU A 24 -40.80 -6.79 20.08
N GLU A 25 -40.63 -7.31 18.85
CA GLU A 25 -40.97 -6.60 17.61
C GLU A 25 -42.48 -6.39 17.45
N LEU A 26 -43.30 -7.41 17.73
CA LEU A 26 -44.77 -7.29 17.78
C LEU A 26 -45.25 -6.25 18.80
N GLY A 27 -44.58 -6.15 19.96
CA GLY A 27 -44.85 -5.09 20.95
C GLY A 27 -44.33 -3.71 20.54
N ARG A 28 -43.44 -3.63 19.55
CA ARG A 28 -42.93 -2.37 18.98
C ARG A 28 -43.78 -1.88 17.82
N ASP A 29 -44.36 -2.79 17.05
CA ASP A 29 -45.27 -2.47 15.93
C ASP A 29 -46.57 -1.82 16.41
N THR A 30 -47.02 -2.10 17.65
CA THR A 30 -48.12 -1.35 18.28
C THR A 30 -47.77 0.11 18.59
N ILE A 31 -46.49 0.48 18.61
CA ILE A 31 -46.00 1.86 18.78
C ILE A 31 -45.53 2.46 17.42
N GLY A 32 -45.30 1.61 16.40
CA GLY A 32 -44.72 1.98 15.11
C GLY A 32 -45.71 2.20 13.94
N GLN A 33 -47.02 1.99 14.13
CA GLN A 33 -48.00 2.15 13.04
C GLN A 33 -48.25 3.59 12.55
N SER A 34 -47.49 4.59 12.98
CA SER A 34 -47.61 5.97 12.48
C SER A 34 -46.51 6.41 11.50
N SER A 35 -45.68 5.52 10.94
CA SER A 35 -44.68 5.92 9.93
C SER A 35 -44.72 5.10 8.65
N HIS A 36 -45.92 4.86 8.12
CA HIS A 36 -46.10 4.56 6.70
C HIS A 36 -46.25 5.88 5.92
N GLY A 37 -45.21 6.24 5.17
CA GLY A 37 -45.29 7.26 4.12
C GLY A 37 -44.69 8.63 4.46
N ALA A 38 -43.37 8.71 4.65
CA ALA A 38 -42.64 9.97 4.50
C ALA A 38 -41.63 9.85 3.36
N LYS A 39 -42.13 9.73 2.13
CA LYS A 39 -41.33 10.06 0.94
C LYS A 39 -40.98 11.55 1.02
N GLY A 40 -39.69 11.88 1.11
CA GLY A 40 -39.20 13.20 0.71
C GLY A 40 -38.88 14.22 1.82
N LYS A 41 -38.41 13.82 2.99
CA LYS A 41 -37.58 14.71 3.82
C LYS A 41 -36.20 14.10 3.98
N HIS A 42 -35.17 14.88 3.70
CA HIS A 42 -33.78 14.53 3.95
C HIS A 42 -33.65 14.31 5.46
N ILE A 43 -33.70 13.06 5.90
CA ILE A 43 -33.48 12.71 7.30
C ILE A 43 -31.98 12.83 7.47
N ASP A 44 -31.53 13.85 8.22
CA ASP A 44 -30.11 14.12 8.52
C ASP A 44 -29.71 13.68 9.93
N SER A 45 -30.68 13.23 10.71
CA SER A 45 -30.45 12.78 12.09
C SER A 45 -31.29 11.56 12.43
N PHE A 46 -30.69 10.66 13.21
CA PHE A 46 -31.38 9.54 13.82
C PHE A 46 -31.28 9.68 15.33
N ARG A 47 -32.44 9.63 16.02
CA ARG A 47 -32.54 9.85 17.48
C ARG A 47 -31.87 11.15 17.92
N THR A 48 -32.14 12.24 17.21
CA THR A 48 -31.57 13.59 17.46
C THR A 48 -30.05 13.73 17.29
N ILE A 49 -29.36 12.66 16.85
CA ILE A 49 -27.92 12.67 16.58
C ILE A 49 -27.71 12.71 15.05
N PRO A 50 -26.89 13.65 14.54
CA PRO A 50 -26.60 13.73 13.11
C PRO A 50 -25.84 12.49 12.62
N PHE A 51 -26.03 12.11 11.37
CA PHE A 51 -25.37 10.93 10.79
C PHE A 51 -23.85 10.99 10.84
N ASP A 52 -23.24 12.16 10.72
CA ASP A 52 -21.78 12.33 10.87
C ASP A 52 -21.26 11.83 12.23
N LYS A 53 -21.97 12.14 13.33
CA LYS A 53 -21.60 11.65 14.67
C LYS A 53 -21.78 10.14 14.80
N TRP A 54 -22.80 9.57 14.15
CA TRP A 54 -22.98 8.12 14.09
C TRP A 54 -21.84 7.45 13.32
N LEU A 55 -21.42 8.02 12.19
CA LEU A 55 -20.30 7.50 11.42
C LEU A 55 -19.01 7.51 12.26
N ARG A 56 -18.75 8.62 12.96
CA ARG A 56 -17.61 8.72 13.87
C ARG A 56 -17.65 7.67 14.98
N LEU A 57 -18.81 7.39 15.55
CA LEU A 57 -18.99 6.34 16.56
C LEU A 57 -18.66 4.95 15.97
N PHE A 58 -19.16 4.63 14.78
CA PHE A 58 -18.86 3.35 14.12
C PHE A 58 -17.37 3.20 13.81
N MET A 59 -16.71 4.26 13.34
CA MET A 59 -15.27 4.28 13.10
C MET A 59 -14.46 4.09 14.39
N GLN A 60 -14.81 4.82 15.46
CA GLN A 60 -14.14 4.69 16.75
C GLN A 60 -14.30 3.28 17.32
N TYR A 61 -15.51 2.71 17.22
CA TYR A 61 -15.77 1.34 17.66
C TYR A 61 -14.94 0.32 16.85
N ALA A 62 -14.90 0.46 15.53
CA ALA A 62 -14.10 -0.40 14.66
C ALA A 62 -12.59 -0.30 14.98
N PHE A 63 -12.07 0.90 15.28
CA PHE A 63 -10.67 1.07 15.67
C PHE A 63 -10.34 0.46 17.04
N ILE A 64 -11.27 0.51 18.00
CA ILE A 64 -11.10 -0.16 19.30
C ILE A 64 -11.09 -1.68 19.12
N LEU A 65 -11.96 -2.22 18.25
CA LEU A 65 -11.99 -3.65 17.93
C LEU A 65 -10.71 -4.09 17.20
N ALA A 66 -10.21 -3.30 16.25
CA ALA A 66 -8.95 -3.56 15.57
C ALA A 66 -7.76 -3.58 16.55
N LYS A 67 -7.76 -2.72 17.59
CA LYS A 67 -6.75 -2.77 18.66
C LYS A 67 -6.82 -4.01 19.54
N ARG A 68 -7.96 -4.73 19.54
CA ARG A 68 -8.16 -5.98 20.29
C ARG A 68 -7.96 -7.22 19.39
N ASP A 69 -7.39 -7.03 18.22
CA ASP A 69 -7.16 -8.06 17.20
C ASP A 69 -8.43 -8.71 16.60
N GLU A 70 -9.61 -8.12 16.83
CA GLU A 70 -10.88 -8.54 16.21
C GLU A 70 -11.12 -7.84 14.86
N PHE A 71 -10.18 -8.02 13.93
CA PHE A 71 -10.16 -7.30 12.65
C PHE A 71 -11.33 -7.61 11.73
N ASP A 72 -11.69 -8.90 11.62
CA ASP A 72 -12.73 -9.34 10.69
C ASP A 72 -14.09 -8.73 11.05
N TYR A 73 -14.37 -8.65 12.36
CA TYR A 73 -15.58 -8.02 12.87
C TYR A 73 -15.58 -6.50 12.68
N ALA A 74 -14.44 -5.84 12.92
CA ALA A 74 -14.29 -4.40 12.68
C ALA A 74 -14.54 -4.03 11.20
N VAL A 75 -13.98 -4.80 10.26
CA VAL A 75 -14.18 -4.60 8.82
C VAL A 75 -15.63 -4.88 8.42
N GLU A 76 -16.25 -5.91 8.99
CA GLU A 76 -17.65 -6.23 8.73
C GLU A 76 -18.59 -5.08 9.11
N ILE A 77 -18.42 -4.50 10.30
CA ILE A 77 -19.22 -3.34 10.76
C ILE A 77 -19.08 -2.16 9.79
N LEU A 78 -17.86 -1.85 9.35
CA LEU A 78 -17.62 -0.76 8.40
C LEU A 78 -18.19 -1.06 7.01
N ARG A 79 -18.19 -2.33 6.57
CA ARG A 79 -18.83 -2.75 5.31
C ARG A 79 -20.36 -2.61 5.39
N HIS A 80 -20.98 -3.01 6.50
CA HIS A 80 -22.41 -2.80 6.71
C HIS A 80 -22.78 -1.31 6.77
N ALA A 81 -21.94 -0.49 7.41
CA ALA A 81 -22.11 0.97 7.39
C ALA A 81 -22.02 1.53 5.97
N SER A 82 -21.12 1.03 5.11
CA SER A 82 -20.99 1.45 3.72
C SER A 82 -22.26 1.20 2.89
N TRP A 83 -23.01 0.12 3.16
CA TRP A 83 -24.27 -0.17 2.47
C TRP A 83 -25.48 0.64 2.96
N SER A 84 -25.35 1.30 4.11
CA SER A 84 -26.46 2.06 4.67
C SER A 84 -26.77 3.28 3.78
N ASN A 85 -28.06 3.51 3.48
CA ASN A 85 -28.52 4.63 2.65
C ASN A 85 -28.12 6.00 3.24
N ALA A 86 -27.99 6.08 4.57
CA ALA A 86 -27.58 7.30 5.28
C ALA A 86 -26.14 7.74 4.98
N PHE A 87 -25.26 6.83 4.52
CA PHE A 87 -23.84 7.12 4.30
C PHE A 87 -23.45 7.08 2.82
N GLN A 88 -24.39 7.23 1.89
CA GLN A 88 -24.10 7.20 0.45
C GLN A 88 -23.41 8.48 -0.09
N ALA A 89 -23.29 9.53 0.74
CA ALA A 89 -22.51 10.71 0.41
C ALA A 89 -21.04 10.33 0.16
N ARG A 90 -20.40 10.99 -0.82
CA ARG A 90 -19.03 10.68 -1.26
C ARG A 90 -18.02 10.80 -0.12
N GLU A 91 -18.11 11.87 0.66
CA GLU A 91 -17.22 12.14 1.81
C GLU A 91 -17.34 11.07 2.90
N SER A 92 -18.57 10.63 3.19
CA SER A 92 -18.83 9.55 4.16
C SER A 92 -18.29 8.21 3.65
N GLN A 93 -18.48 7.89 2.37
CA GLN A 93 -17.92 6.67 1.77
C GLN A 93 -16.40 6.67 1.78
N ASP A 94 -15.76 7.81 1.44
CA ASP A 94 -14.31 7.94 1.47
C ASP A 94 -13.78 7.77 2.90
N SER A 95 -14.44 8.36 3.90
CA SER A 95 -14.11 8.19 5.32
C SER A 95 -14.22 6.73 5.78
N ILE A 96 -15.28 6.03 5.37
CA ILE A 96 -15.44 4.58 5.66
C ILE A 96 -14.33 3.77 4.98
N ARG A 97 -13.97 4.08 3.73
CA ARG A 97 -12.88 3.40 3.02
C ARG A 97 -11.54 3.60 3.71
N PHE A 98 -11.22 4.82 4.13
CA PHE A 98 -10.02 5.09 4.91
C PHE A 98 -10.02 4.31 6.23
N ALA A 99 -11.14 4.26 6.94
CA ALA A 99 -11.27 3.47 8.16
C ALA A 99 -10.99 1.97 7.90
N ILE A 100 -11.54 1.40 6.82
CA ILE A 100 -11.28 -0.01 6.44
C ILE A 100 -9.80 -0.22 6.10
N ILE A 101 -9.18 0.70 5.36
CA ILE A 101 -7.75 0.63 5.02
C ILE A 101 -6.90 0.63 6.29
N THR A 102 -7.17 1.54 7.23
CA THR A 102 -6.45 1.62 8.51
C THR A 102 -6.59 0.33 9.33
N CYS A 103 -7.81 -0.21 9.46
CA CYS A 103 -8.03 -1.49 10.14
C CYS A 103 -7.31 -2.65 9.44
N ALA A 104 -7.31 -2.66 8.11
CA ALA A 104 -6.67 -3.71 7.31
C ALA A 104 -5.13 -3.67 7.44
N ILE A 105 -4.52 -2.49 7.52
CA ILE A 105 -3.09 -2.33 7.76
C ILE A 105 -2.72 -2.88 9.14
N HIS A 106 -3.47 -2.51 10.19
CA HIS A 106 -3.21 -3.02 11.55
C HIS A 106 -3.39 -4.54 11.64
N GLY A 107 -4.36 -5.11 10.91
CA GLY A 107 -4.59 -6.55 10.86
C GLY A 107 -3.70 -7.33 9.88
N ASN A 108 -2.71 -6.69 9.24
CA ASN A 108 -1.87 -7.29 8.19
C ASN A 108 -2.66 -7.90 7.01
N ARG A 109 -3.88 -7.43 6.75
CA ARG A 109 -4.76 -7.87 5.66
C ARG A 109 -4.66 -6.92 4.45
N TYR A 110 -3.47 -6.83 3.87
CA TYR A 110 -3.19 -5.93 2.74
C TYR A 110 -4.06 -6.12 1.49
N PRO A 111 -4.56 -7.34 1.13
CA PRO A 111 -5.48 -7.48 -0.01
C PRO A 111 -6.75 -6.64 0.11
N VAL A 112 -7.29 -6.50 1.34
CA VAL A 112 -8.48 -5.67 1.60
C VAL A 112 -8.14 -4.19 1.46
N ALA A 113 -6.98 -3.76 1.93
CA ALA A 113 -6.50 -2.39 1.76
C ALA A 113 -6.37 -2.04 0.27
N VAL A 114 -5.74 -2.91 -0.53
CA VAL A 114 -5.59 -2.73 -1.99
C VAL A 114 -6.96 -2.67 -2.67
N GLU A 115 -7.91 -3.54 -2.29
CA GLU A 115 -9.27 -3.51 -2.83
C GLU A 115 -9.96 -2.15 -2.61
N GLN A 116 -9.86 -1.58 -1.41
CA GLN A 116 -10.47 -0.28 -1.11
C GLN A 116 -9.74 0.88 -1.78
N SER A 117 -8.40 0.85 -1.83
CA SER A 117 -7.60 1.85 -2.54
C SER A 117 -7.92 1.87 -4.04
N ARG A 118 -8.12 0.72 -4.68
CA ARG A 118 -8.58 0.64 -6.07
C ARG A 118 -9.94 1.30 -6.29
N LYS A 119 -10.86 1.18 -5.33
CA LYS A 119 -12.17 1.86 -5.40
C LYS A 119 -12.00 3.38 -5.30
N LEU A 120 -11.10 3.87 -4.45
CA LEU A 120 -10.78 5.29 -4.37
C LEU A 120 -10.18 5.82 -5.68
N ILE A 121 -9.23 5.09 -6.28
CA ILE A 121 -8.64 5.44 -7.58
C ILE A 121 -9.72 5.54 -8.68
N ASN A 122 -10.66 4.58 -8.71
CA ASN A 122 -11.75 4.60 -9.69
C ASN A 122 -12.71 5.79 -9.51
N ILE A 123 -12.99 6.17 -8.26
CA ILE A 123 -13.91 7.27 -7.93
C ILE A 123 -13.25 8.62 -8.20
N HIS A 124 -12.00 8.78 -7.80
CA HIS A 124 -11.21 10.00 -7.93
C HIS A 124 -10.27 9.92 -9.14
N GLN A 125 -10.84 9.70 -10.33
CA GLN A 125 -10.08 9.60 -11.57
C GLN A 125 -9.19 10.83 -11.78
N PHE A 126 -7.93 10.60 -12.20
CA PHE A 126 -6.88 11.61 -12.40
C PHE A 126 -6.39 12.32 -11.13
N ASN A 127 -6.81 11.91 -9.94
CA ASN A 127 -6.25 12.42 -8.69
C ASN A 127 -5.04 11.59 -8.24
N ASN A 128 -3.90 12.25 -8.07
CA ASN A 128 -2.67 11.62 -7.59
C ASN A 128 -2.74 11.15 -6.13
N GLU A 129 -3.59 11.77 -5.30
CA GLU A 129 -3.69 11.44 -3.86
C GLU A 129 -4.18 10.00 -3.64
N ALA A 130 -5.07 9.48 -4.48
CA ALA A 130 -5.53 8.10 -4.38
C ALA A 130 -4.38 7.09 -4.59
N PHE A 131 -3.44 7.40 -5.49
CA PHE A 131 -2.24 6.59 -5.71
C PHE A 131 -1.24 6.72 -4.55
N ARG A 132 -1.08 7.92 -3.98
CA ARG A 132 -0.24 8.13 -2.78
C ARG A 132 -0.75 7.32 -1.60
N ILE A 133 -2.06 7.28 -1.38
CA ILE A 133 -2.68 6.48 -0.32
C ILE A 133 -2.48 4.98 -0.56
N LEU A 134 -2.61 4.51 -1.81
CA LEU A 134 -2.28 3.12 -2.16
C LEU A 134 -0.82 2.80 -1.77
N LEU A 135 0.14 3.61 -2.19
CA LEU A 135 1.56 3.39 -1.89
C LEU A 135 1.84 3.42 -0.39
N ALA A 136 1.28 4.38 0.35
CA ALA A 136 1.41 4.47 1.80
C ALA A 136 0.81 3.25 2.51
N SER A 137 -0.32 2.72 2.03
CA SER A 137 -0.99 1.56 2.63
C SER A 137 -0.24 0.24 2.44
N VAL A 138 0.69 0.17 1.47
CA VAL A 138 1.41 -1.05 1.09
C VAL A 138 2.94 -0.87 1.28
N GLY A 139 3.36 0.12 2.08
CA GLY A 139 4.76 0.51 2.18
C GLY A 139 5.69 -0.50 2.88
N HIS A 140 5.17 -1.40 3.72
CA HIS A 140 6.02 -2.20 4.62
C HIS A 140 5.55 -3.65 4.75
N GLY A 141 6.51 -4.58 4.69
CA GLY A 141 6.29 -6.00 4.99
C GLY A 141 6.14 -6.90 3.76
N MET A 142 6.35 -8.20 3.99
CA MET A 142 6.24 -9.24 2.96
C MET A 142 4.80 -9.35 2.43
N HIS A 143 3.80 -9.38 3.32
CA HIS A 143 2.39 -9.47 2.94
C HIS A 143 1.91 -8.26 2.13
N ALA A 144 2.45 -7.07 2.40
CA ALA A 144 2.19 -5.88 1.61
C ALA A 144 2.80 -6.02 0.21
N THR A 145 4.06 -6.46 0.13
CA THR A 145 4.76 -6.70 -1.14
C THR A 145 4.01 -7.69 -2.02
N ASP A 146 3.53 -8.81 -1.45
CA ASP A 146 2.74 -9.80 -2.19
C ASP A 146 1.43 -9.20 -2.74
N ALA A 147 0.75 -8.37 -1.95
CA ALA A 147 -0.46 -7.67 -2.39
C ALA A 147 -0.16 -6.63 -3.49
N PHE A 148 1.01 -5.99 -3.46
CA PHE A 148 1.45 -5.05 -4.49
C PHE A 148 1.81 -5.75 -5.82
N LEU A 149 2.48 -6.89 -5.72
CA LEU A 149 2.91 -7.69 -6.88
C LEU A 149 1.76 -8.46 -7.54
N ALA A 150 0.56 -8.44 -6.97
CA ALA A 150 -0.60 -9.08 -7.54
C ALA A 150 -0.90 -8.53 -8.95
N SER A 151 -0.97 -9.43 -9.94
CA SER A 151 -1.23 -9.08 -11.35
C SER A 151 -2.53 -8.29 -11.54
N THR A 152 -3.53 -8.52 -10.69
CA THR A 152 -4.78 -7.77 -10.67
C THR A 152 -4.59 -6.27 -10.41
N LEU A 153 -3.62 -5.92 -9.55
CA LEU A 153 -3.29 -4.53 -9.26
C LEU A 153 -2.51 -3.92 -10.42
N SER A 154 -1.47 -4.61 -10.92
CA SER A 154 -0.67 -4.13 -12.05
C SER A 154 -1.51 -3.85 -13.29
N LYS A 155 -2.43 -4.76 -13.65
CA LYS A 155 -3.40 -4.56 -14.77
C LYS A 155 -4.32 -3.38 -14.53
N HIS A 156 -4.74 -3.15 -13.28
CA HIS A 156 -5.58 -2.01 -12.96
C HIS A 156 -4.80 -0.70 -13.11
N LEU A 157 -3.59 -0.60 -12.55
CA LEU A 157 -2.74 0.59 -12.66
C LEU A 157 -2.37 0.89 -14.12
N LEU A 158 -2.07 -0.13 -14.93
CA LEU A 158 -1.77 0.05 -16.35
C LEU A 158 -2.97 0.61 -17.12
N ARG A 159 -4.19 0.12 -16.85
CA ARG A 159 -5.41 0.66 -17.47
C ARG A 159 -5.64 2.12 -17.09
N GLU A 160 -5.46 2.48 -15.82
CA GLU A 160 -5.57 3.89 -15.41
C GLU A 160 -4.51 4.77 -16.08
N LEU A 161 -3.26 4.29 -16.18
CA LEU A 161 -2.18 5.00 -16.88
C LEU A 161 -2.52 5.21 -18.37
N LYS A 162 -2.98 4.17 -19.08
CA LYS A 162 -3.44 4.29 -20.47
C LYS A 162 -4.57 5.31 -20.61
N THR A 163 -5.51 5.34 -19.66
CA THR A 163 -6.60 6.34 -19.69
C THR A 163 -6.08 7.77 -19.45
N ALA A 164 -5.08 7.94 -18.58
CA ALA A 164 -4.44 9.23 -18.34
C ALA A 164 -3.62 9.70 -19.55
N ASP A 165 -2.88 8.79 -20.19
CA ASP A 165 -2.12 9.07 -21.41
C ASP A 165 -3.05 9.44 -22.58
N ALA A 166 -4.17 8.73 -22.74
CA ALA A 166 -5.19 9.07 -23.72
C ALA A 166 -5.78 10.46 -23.43
N ALA A 167 -6.02 10.80 -22.17
CA ALA A 167 -6.54 12.11 -21.76
C ALA A 167 -5.55 13.24 -22.10
N PHE A 168 -4.25 12.98 -21.97
CA PHE A 168 -3.20 13.94 -22.29
C PHE A 168 -2.98 14.10 -23.80
N ARG A 169 -2.94 13.00 -24.57
CA ARG A 169 -2.62 13.03 -26.01
C ARG A 169 -3.81 13.39 -26.89
N ASN A 170 -4.97 12.78 -26.67
CA ASN A 170 -6.13 12.89 -27.55
C ASN A 170 -7.41 13.09 -26.71
N LYS A 171 -7.72 14.34 -26.39
CA LYS A 171 -8.90 14.70 -25.58
C LYS A 171 -10.23 14.18 -26.15
N ASP A 172 -10.35 14.10 -27.48
CA ASP A 172 -11.56 13.63 -28.17
C ASP A 172 -11.74 12.10 -28.13
N SER A 173 -10.69 11.38 -27.73
CA SER A 173 -10.73 9.92 -27.59
C SER A 173 -11.29 9.44 -26.26
N LEU A 174 -11.63 10.34 -25.31
CA LEU A 174 -12.28 9.96 -24.06
C LEU A 174 -13.77 10.28 -24.11
N LYS A 175 -14.59 9.26 -23.89
CA LYS A 175 -16.04 9.45 -23.68
C LYS A 175 -16.39 9.23 -22.22
N TRP A 176 -17.22 10.13 -21.71
CA TRP A 176 -17.83 9.98 -20.40
C TRP A 176 -18.88 8.88 -20.45
N ASN A 177 -18.73 7.88 -19.60
CA ASN A 177 -19.70 6.82 -19.43
C ASN A 177 -20.63 7.15 -18.26
N ASN A 178 -21.90 7.40 -18.56
CA ASN A 178 -22.93 7.73 -17.56
C ASN A 178 -23.25 6.59 -16.58
N VAL A 179 -23.02 5.33 -16.99
CA VAL A 179 -23.31 4.15 -16.16
C VAL A 179 -22.22 3.96 -15.12
N THR A 180 -20.95 4.02 -15.54
CA THR A 180 -19.81 3.85 -14.65
C THR A 180 -19.37 5.16 -13.99
N LYS A 181 -19.93 6.31 -14.41
CA LYS A 181 -19.55 7.67 -13.99
C LYS A 181 -18.04 7.92 -14.12
N ARG A 182 -17.47 7.47 -15.23
CA ARG A 182 -16.02 7.50 -15.49
C ARG A 182 -15.73 7.84 -16.94
N TYR A 183 -14.57 8.43 -17.19
CA TYR A 183 -14.04 8.57 -18.54
C TYR A 183 -13.38 7.26 -18.99
N ALA A 184 -13.74 6.80 -20.18
CA ALA A 184 -13.15 5.63 -20.82
C ALA A 184 -12.73 5.97 -22.26
N PRO A 185 -11.64 5.37 -22.77
CA PRO A 185 -11.22 5.57 -24.15
C PRO A 185 -12.27 5.00 -25.12
N THR A 186 -12.49 5.70 -26.23
CA THR A 186 -13.40 5.29 -27.30
C THR A 186 -12.84 4.07 -28.02
N GLY A 187 -13.46 2.91 -27.83
CA GLY A 187 -13.09 1.68 -28.55
C GLY A 187 -12.67 0.50 -27.67
N SER A 188 -12.68 0.62 -26.34
CA SER A 188 -12.35 -0.50 -25.43
C SER A 188 -13.47 -1.55 -25.32
N SER A 189 -14.02 -1.98 -26.45
CA SER A 189 -14.91 -3.12 -26.56
C SER A 189 -14.32 -4.13 -27.52
N SER A 190 -13.43 -5.00 -27.06
CA SER A 190 -13.29 -6.37 -27.54
C SER A 190 -12.11 -7.07 -26.84
N LYS A 191 -12.30 -8.36 -26.60
CA LYS A 191 -11.42 -9.33 -25.92
C LYS A 191 -9.95 -9.39 -26.37
N ALA A 192 -9.54 -8.60 -27.37
CA ALA A 192 -8.17 -8.56 -27.89
C ALA A 192 -7.23 -7.73 -27.00
N ASP A 193 -7.70 -6.62 -26.43
CA ASP A 193 -6.88 -5.79 -25.52
C ASP A 193 -6.60 -6.49 -24.19
N ASP A 194 -7.49 -7.38 -23.74
CA ASP A 194 -7.32 -8.16 -22.50
C ASP A 194 -6.24 -9.26 -22.65
N GLU A 195 -6.07 -9.86 -23.84
CA GLU A 195 -5.00 -10.83 -24.12
C GLU A 195 -3.62 -10.15 -24.25
N ASP A 196 -3.57 -8.98 -24.89
CA ASP A 196 -2.35 -8.16 -24.96
C ASP A 196 -2.00 -7.56 -23.58
N ASP A 197 -2.99 -7.14 -22.78
CA ASP A 197 -2.78 -6.71 -21.39
C ASP A 197 -2.37 -7.87 -20.48
N ASP A 198 -2.78 -9.09 -20.78
CA ASP A 198 -2.33 -10.29 -20.07
C ASP A 198 -0.86 -10.59 -20.37
N GLU A 199 -0.43 -10.55 -21.63
CA GLU A 199 0.99 -10.77 -22.00
C GLU A 199 1.88 -9.58 -21.58
N VAL A 200 1.38 -8.35 -21.66
CA VAL A 200 2.11 -7.15 -21.21
C VAL A 200 2.15 -7.07 -19.68
N ALA A 201 1.08 -7.39 -18.93
CA ALA A 201 1.13 -7.37 -17.46
C ALA A 201 1.95 -8.55 -16.89
N ILE A 202 1.80 -9.76 -17.46
CA ILE A 202 2.68 -10.89 -17.13
C ILE A 202 4.11 -10.57 -17.58
N GLY A 203 4.29 -9.84 -18.69
CA GLY A 203 5.56 -9.31 -19.18
C GLY A 203 6.16 -8.21 -18.32
N VAL A 204 5.36 -7.36 -17.69
CA VAL A 204 5.79 -6.30 -16.74
C VAL A 204 6.28 -6.94 -15.45
N LEU A 205 5.59 -7.98 -14.96
CA LEU A 205 6.03 -8.76 -13.80
C LEU A 205 7.24 -9.66 -14.12
N ARG A 206 7.32 -10.24 -15.33
CA ARG A 206 8.41 -11.17 -15.74
C ARG A 206 9.64 -10.47 -16.36
N LYS A 207 9.48 -9.28 -16.93
CA LYS A 207 10.52 -8.40 -17.53
C LYS A 207 10.62 -7.05 -16.81
N ALA A 208 10.40 -7.01 -15.49
CA ALA A 208 10.32 -5.79 -14.68
C ALA A 208 11.42 -4.76 -14.95
N GLY A 209 12.66 -5.18 -15.27
CA GLY A 209 13.75 -4.25 -15.60
C GLY A 209 13.65 -3.57 -16.98
N LYS A 210 12.95 -4.15 -17.96
CA LYS A 210 12.82 -3.58 -19.32
C LYS A 210 11.68 -2.55 -19.39
N SER A 211 10.53 -2.88 -18.81
CA SER A 211 9.34 -2.01 -18.83
C SER A 211 9.39 -0.91 -17.77
N ALA A 212 9.85 -1.21 -16.53
CA ALA A 212 9.93 -0.17 -15.50
C ALA A 212 10.96 0.91 -15.85
N LEU A 213 12.11 0.53 -16.42
CA LEU A 213 13.14 1.49 -16.84
C LEU A 213 12.61 2.47 -17.89
N PHE A 214 11.76 2.01 -18.82
CA PHE A 214 11.14 2.87 -19.82
C PHE A 214 10.27 3.96 -19.16
N TYR A 215 9.32 3.57 -18.29
CA TYR A 215 8.44 4.53 -17.62
C TYR A 215 9.20 5.45 -16.65
N LEU A 216 10.19 4.93 -15.94
CA LEU A 216 11.02 5.72 -15.03
C LEU A 216 11.89 6.75 -15.77
N LEU A 217 12.39 6.43 -16.97
CA LEU A 217 13.13 7.37 -17.80
C LEU A 217 12.21 8.50 -18.30
N HIS A 218 10.98 8.19 -18.70
CA HIS A 218 9.99 9.22 -19.03
C HIS A 218 9.67 10.10 -17.82
N ALA A 219 9.44 9.50 -16.64
CA ALA A 219 9.21 10.24 -15.41
C ALA A 219 10.39 11.17 -15.06
N TYR A 220 11.61 10.73 -15.33
CA TYR A 220 12.83 11.52 -15.13
C TYR A 220 12.95 12.72 -16.10
N GLU A 221 12.42 12.61 -17.32
CA GLU A 221 12.35 13.76 -18.25
C GLU A 221 11.46 14.88 -17.69
N TYR A 222 10.38 14.54 -17.00
CA TYR A 222 9.48 15.51 -16.35
C TYR A 222 10.03 16.03 -15.01
N CYS A 223 10.60 15.15 -14.18
CA CYS A 223 11.04 15.46 -12.82
C CYS A 223 12.49 15.02 -12.58
N PRO A 224 13.49 15.68 -13.19
CA PRO A 224 14.88 15.25 -13.10
C PRO A 224 15.52 15.50 -11.71
N GLN A 225 14.90 16.33 -10.88
CA GLN A 225 15.38 16.67 -9.53
C GLN A 225 14.70 15.85 -8.42
N ASP A 226 13.87 14.86 -8.77
CA ASP A 226 13.29 13.98 -7.76
C ASP A 226 14.30 12.88 -7.36
N PRO A 227 14.71 12.82 -6.07
CA PRO A 227 15.65 11.82 -5.60
C PRO A 227 15.08 10.39 -5.72
N MET A 228 13.77 10.20 -5.55
CA MET A 228 13.15 8.87 -5.62
C MET A 228 13.16 8.31 -7.02
N ILE A 229 12.93 9.14 -8.05
CA ILE A 229 13.02 8.70 -9.45
C ILE A 229 14.44 8.27 -9.77
N CYS A 230 15.45 9.03 -9.33
CA CYS A 230 16.86 8.69 -9.52
C CYS A 230 17.24 7.38 -8.82
N LEU A 231 16.76 7.17 -7.59
CA LEU A 231 17.00 5.94 -6.83
C LEU A 231 16.33 4.73 -7.51
N CYS A 232 15.06 4.86 -7.93
CA CYS A 232 14.35 3.82 -8.65
C CYS A 232 15.02 3.46 -9.98
N LEU A 233 15.50 4.46 -10.73
CA LEU A 233 16.29 4.23 -11.95
C LEU A 233 17.59 3.47 -11.66
N ALA A 234 18.31 3.86 -10.60
CA ALA A 234 19.53 3.18 -10.19
C ALA A 234 19.29 1.70 -9.87
N ILE A 235 18.26 1.40 -9.05
CA ILE A 235 17.89 0.04 -8.67
C ILE A 235 17.41 -0.76 -9.88
N ALA A 236 16.58 -0.17 -10.76
CA ALA A 236 16.08 -0.83 -11.96
C ALA A 236 17.22 -1.18 -12.94
N SER A 237 18.18 -0.27 -13.14
CA SER A 237 19.36 -0.50 -13.98
C SER A 237 20.28 -1.59 -13.40
N VAL A 238 20.59 -1.54 -12.10
CA VAL A 238 21.40 -2.58 -11.41
C VAL A 238 20.69 -3.93 -11.42
N GLY A 239 19.41 -3.97 -11.10
CA GLY A 239 18.60 -5.17 -11.12
C GLY A 239 18.55 -5.81 -12.51
N ARG A 240 18.42 -5.00 -13.57
CA ARG A 240 18.50 -5.48 -14.95
C ARG A 240 19.88 -6.01 -15.32
N ALA A 241 20.95 -5.36 -14.87
CA ALA A 241 22.33 -5.81 -15.14
C ALA A 241 22.61 -7.21 -14.56
N MET A 242 21.96 -7.57 -13.46
CA MET A 242 22.09 -8.88 -12.82
C MET A 242 21.25 -9.99 -13.46
N GLN A 243 20.35 -9.65 -14.37
CA GLN A 243 19.55 -10.67 -15.07
C GLN A 243 20.40 -11.44 -16.08
N ARG A 244 20.04 -12.71 -16.31
CA ARG A 244 20.77 -13.60 -17.24
C ARG A 244 20.88 -13.01 -18.65
N GLN A 245 19.82 -12.36 -19.14
CA GLN A 245 19.69 -11.80 -20.49
C GLN A 245 19.93 -10.27 -20.57
N ALA A 246 20.97 -9.78 -19.92
CA ALA A 246 21.37 -8.38 -20.06
C ALA A 246 22.34 -8.20 -21.24
N ASP A 247 21.94 -7.36 -22.21
CA ASP A 247 22.70 -7.14 -23.44
C ASP A 247 24.10 -6.58 -23.13
N ASN A 248 24.16 -5.45 -22.39
CA ASN A 248 25.41 -4.86 -21.92
C ASN A 248 25.34 -4.60 -20.40
N ARG A 249 25.81 -5.58 -19.62
CA ARG A 249 25.80 -5.54 -18.15
C ARG A 249 26.59 -4.37 -17.60
N HIS A 250 27.80 -4.15 -18.12
CA HIS A 250 28.67 -3.09 -17.63
C HIS A 250 28.06 -1.70 -17.88
N HIS A 251 27.46 -1.47 -19.05
CA HIS A 251 26.76 -0.22 -19.33
C HIS A 251 25.60 0.03 -18.36
N LEU A 252 24.79 -0.99 -18.07
CA LEU A 252 23.68 -0.88 -17.12
C LEU A 252 24.15 -0.62 -15.69
N VAL A 253 25.26 -1.22 -15.27
CA VAL A 253 25.88 -0.93 -13.96
C VAL A 253 26.36 0.52 -13.92
N THR A 254 27.07 0.99 -14.94
CA THR A 254 27.53 2.39 -15.02
C THR A 254 26.36 3.37 -15.00
N GLN A 255 25.29 3.07 -15.74
CA GLN A 255 24.06 3.87 -15.73
C GLN A 255 23.42 3.91 -14.33
N GLY A 256 23.32 2.75 -13.66
CA GLY A 256 22.79 2.67 -12.31
C GLY A 256 23.59 3.49 -11.31
N LEU A 257 24.93 3.40 -11.36
CA LEU A 257 25.82 4.19 -10.51
C LEU A 257 25.75 5.69 -10.82
N ALA A 258 25.57 6.08 -12.09
CA ALA A 258 25.40 7.48 -12.48
C ALA A 258 24.13 8.10 -11.87
N PHE A 259 23.00 7.39 -11.92
CA PHE A 259 21.77 7.84 -11.27
C PHE A 259 21.89 7.86 -9.74
N LEU A 260 22.60 6.90 -9.15
CA LEU A 260 22.85 6.88 -7.70
C LEU A 260 23.72 8.07 -7.24
N ALA A 261 24.73 8.43 -8.04
CA ALA A 261 25.53 9.63 -7.82
C ALA A 261 24.69 10.91 -7.96
N LYS A 262 23.73 10.93 -8.90
CA LYS A 262 22.78 12.05 -9.02
C LYS A 262 21.85 12.12 -7.80
N TYR A 263 21.33 11.00 -7.33
CA TYR A 263 20.52 10.91 -6.10
C TYR A 263 21.25 11.52 -4.90
N ARG A 264 22.54 11.20 -4.71
CA ARG A 264 23.39 11.84 -3.67
C ARG A 264 23.47 13.35 -3.83
N LYS A 265 23.69 13.84 -5.06
CA LYS A 265 23.76 15.30 -5.32
C LYS A 265 22.44 16.02 -5.03
N ILE A 266 21.31 15.39 -5.33
CA ILE A 266 19.97 15.97 -5.12
C ILE A 266 19.62 16.00 -3.63
N ARG A 267 19.91 14.93 -2.89
CA ARG A 267 19.68 14.87 -1.43
C ARG A 267 20.53 15.87 -0.64
N GLY A 268 21.58 16.42 -1.26
CA GLY A 268 22.46 17.39 -0.62
C GLY A 268 23.40 16.75 0.41
N GLU A 269 24.12 17.61 1.13
CA GLU A 269 25.01 17.23 2.24
C GLU A 269 24.30 17.38 3.59
N ASP A 270 22.98 17.43 3.57
CA ASP A 270 22.20 17.57 4.79
C ASP A 270 22.43 16.34 5.68
N MET A 271 23.08 16.61 6.82
CA MET A 271 22.61 16.22 8.15
C MET A 271 21.84 14.91 8.16
N GLU A 272 20.54 15.07 7.89
CA GLU A 272 19.41 14.15 8.08
C GLU A 272 19.28 13.03 7.03
N HIS A 273 19.81 13.22 5.81
CA HIS A 273 19.65 12.23 4.73
C HIS A 273 20.95 11.55 4.31
N LEU A 274 22.08 11.99 4.86
CA LEU A 274 23.39 11.46 4.47
C LEU A 274 23.57 9.98 4.84
N ASP A 275 22.98 9.53 5.95
CA ASP A 275 23.00 8.12 6.37
C ASP A 275 22.16 7.22 5.43
N GLU A 276 20.98 7.68 5.00
CA GLU A 276 20.14 7.03 3.98
C GLU A 276 20.93 6.85 2.67
N VAL A 277 21.62 7.92 2.26
CA VAL A 277 22.43 7.90 1.03
C VAL A 277 23.57 6.89 1.16
N GLU A 278 24.39 6.96 2.20
CA GLU A 278 25.51 6.03 2.39
C GLU A 278 25.02 4.58 2.54
N TYR A 279 23.91 4.35 3.23
CA TYR A 279 23.27 3.03 3.30
C TYR A 279 22.85 2.51 1.93
N ASN A 280 22.20 3.35 1.11
CA ASN A 280 21.74 2.97 -0.22
C ASN A 280 22.90 2.67 -1.18
N PHE A 281 24.01 3.40 -1.08
CA PHE A 281 25.26 3.05 -1.78
C PHE A 281 25.82 1.71 -1.31
N GLY A 282 25.86 1.48 0.00
CA GLY A 282 26.25 0.20 0.58
C GLY A 282 25.41 -0.95 0.05
N ARG A 283 24.08 -0.78 -0.05
CA ARG A 283 23.15 -1.77 -0.60
C ARG A 283 23.39 -2.03 -2.09
N ALA A 284 23.60 -0.99 -2.89
CA ALA A 284 23.88 -1.14 -4.32
C ALA A 284 25.18 -1.93 -4.56
N PHE A 285 26.26 -1.61 -3.84
CA PHE A 285 27.52 -2.35 -3.95
C PHE A 285 27.43 -3.77 -3.42
N HIS A 286 26.68 -3.99 -2.33
CA HIS A 286 26.44 -5.32 -1.79
C HIS A 286 25.70 -6.19 -2.82
N GLN A 287 24.67 -5.63 -3.46
CA GLN A 287 23.92 -6.32 -4.53
C GLN A 287 24.81 -6.66 -5.75
N LEU A 288 25.79 -5.82 -6.08
CA LEU A 288 26.78 -6.08 -7.13
C LEU A 288 27.89 -7.08 -6.72
N GLY A 289 27.93 -7.51 -5.45
CA GLY A 289 28.98 -8.38 -4.91
C GLY A 289 30.29 -7.65 -4.57
N LEU A 290 30.32 -6.32 -4.62
CA LEU A 290 31.48 -5.49 -4.31
C LEU A 290 31.57 -5.23 -2.80
N LEU A 291 31.84 -6.29 -2.04
CA LEU A 291 31.72 -6.32 -0.56
C LEU A 291 32.62 -5.29 0.14
N THR A 292 33.84 -5.05 -0.34
CA THR A 292 34.75 -4.06 0.26
C THR A 292 34.20 -2.64 0.16
N HIS A 293 33.62 -2.28 -0.98
CA HIS A 293 32.99 -0.98 -1.16
C HIS A 293 31.71 -0.88 -0.32
N ALA A 294 30.91 -1.95 -0.29
CA ALA A 294 29.72 -2.02 0.54
C ALA A 294 30.03 -1.80 2.03
N ALA A 295 31.06 -2.48 2.55
CA ALA A 295 31.48 -2.36 3.94
C ALA A 295 31.87 -0.92 4.30
N ARG A 296 32.67 -0.26 3.45
CA ARG A 296 33.06 1.15 3.66
C ARG A 296 31.86 2.08 3.75
N HIS A 297 30.85 1.88 2.90
CA HIS A 297 29.63 2.70 2.92
C HIS A 297 28.76 2.43 4.15
N TYR A 298 28.64 1.17 4.60
CA TYR A 298 27.94 0.87 5.85
C TYR A 298 28.67 1.42 7.08
N GLU A 299 30.00 1.35 7.12
CA GLU A 299 30.81 1.97 8.19
C GLU A 299 30.58 3.48 8.24
N GLN A 300 30.57 4.15 7.08
CA GLN A 300 30.26 5.59 6.99
C GLN A 300 28.84 5.91 7.48
N ALA A 301 27.84 5.10 7.12
CA ALA A 301 26.46 5.28 7.61
C ALA A 301 26.38 5.15 9.14
N LEU A 302 27.12 4.20 9.74
CA LEU A 302 27.20 4.05 11.19
C LEU A 302 27.90 5.24 11.86
N GLU A 303 29.00 5.74 11.31
CA GLU A 303 29.68 6.93 11.84
C GLU A 303 28.79 8.18 11.82
N ILE A 304 27.97 8.35 10.78
CA ILE A 304 27.02 9.46 10.68
C ILE A 304 25.93 9.30 11.74
N ALA A 305 25.35 8.11 11.87
CA ALA A 305 24.35 7.83 12.90
C ALA A 305 24.91 8.04 14.32
N GLU A 306 26.15 7.62 14.60
CA GLU A 306 26.80 7.89 15.89
C GLU A 306 26.95 9.38 16.19
N LYS A 307 27.18 10.22 15.17
CA LYS A 307 27.22 11.67 15.36
C LYS A 307 25.85 12.22 15.69
N ARG A 308 24.79 11.75 15.01
CA ARG A 308 23.41 12.18 15.30
C ARG A 308 22.94 11.73 16.68
N MET A 309 23.28 10.52 17.09
CA MET A 309 22.97 10.02 18.44
C MET A 309 23.58 10.87 19.57
N ARG A 310 24.64 11.64 19.30
CA ARG A 310 25.19 12.60 20.29
C ARG A 310 24.33 13.85 20.44
N GLU A 311 23.54 14.18 19.42
CA GLU A 311 22.64 15.34 19.40
C GLU A 311 21.22 14.94 19.82
N ASP A 312 20.74 13.77 19.37
CA ASP A 312 19.46 13.17 19.74
C ASP A 312 19.61 11.65 19.94
N ASP A 313 19.48 11.19 21.19
CA ASP A 313 19.65 9.79 21.59
C ASP A 313 18.59 8.85 20.98
N GLN A 314 17.51 9.39 20.40
CA GLN A 314 16.44 8.61 19.76
C GLN A 314 16.59 8.48 18.23
N ASP A 315 17.51 9.21 17.59
CA ASP A 315 17.73 9.12 16.14
C ASP A 315 18.74 8.01 15.79
N TYR A 316 18.21 6.79 15.70
CA TYR A 316 18.98 5.62 15.24
C TYR A 316 19.17 5.58 13.71
N GLY A 317 18.51 6.46 12.95
CA GLY A 317 18.58 6.52 11.48
C GLY A 317 18.54 5.15 10.80
N MET A 318 19.48 4.92 9.88
CA MET A 318 19.71 3.62 9.22
C MET A 318 20.74 2.72 9.92
N ALA A 319 21.11 3.01 11.17
CA ALA A 319 22.23 2.34 11.83
C ALA A 319 22.00 0.84 12.05
N GLN A 320 20.81 0.46 12.53
CA GLN A 320 20.50 -0.95 12.81
C GLN A 320 20.51 -1.79 11.52
N THR A 321 19.92 -1.27 10.44
CA THR A 321 19.89 -1.96 9.14
C THR A 321 21.26 -2.00 8.48
N ALA A 322 22.06 -0.95 8.61
CA ALA A 322 23.45 -0.91 8.16
C ALA A 322 24.32 -1.92 8.93
N ALA A 323 24.23 -1.93 10.26
CA ALA A 323 24.96 -2.86 11.13
C ALA A 323 24.61 -4.32 10.82
N TYR A 324 23.33 -4.61 10.59
CA TYR A 324 22.88 -5.94 10.18
C TYR A 324 23.54 -6.38 8.86
N ASN A 325 23.48 -5.54 7.82
CA ASN A 325 24.07 -5.88 6.53
C ASN A 325 25.61 -5.98 6.60
N LEU A 326 26.27 -5.13 7.39
CA LEU A 326 27.72 -5.18 7.61
C LEU A 326 28.13 -6.46 8.36
N SER A 327 27.35 -6.85 9.38
CA SER A 327 27.59 -8.09 10.12
C SER A 327 27.51 -9.34 9.22
N LEU A 328 26.61 -9.32 8.23
CA LEU A 328 26.49 -10.38 7.22
C LEU A 328 27.75 -10.44 6.33
N ILE A 329 28.29 -9.28 5.93
CA ILE A 329 29.54 -9.21 5.17
C ILE A 329 30.72 -9.76 6.01
N TYR A 330 30.82 -9.37 7.28
CA TYR A 330 31.88 -9.89 8.16
C TYR A 330 31.73 -11.39 8.46
N ALA A 331 30.51 -11.90 8.57
CA ALA A 331 30.26 -13.33 8.74
C ALA A 331 30.68 -14.13 7.48
N THR A 332 30.31 -13.65 6.29
CA THR A 332 30.65 -14.30 5.01
C THR A 332 32.15 -14.23 4.68
N THR A 333 32.84 -13.17 5.12
CA THR A 333 34.30 -13.01 4.97
C THR A 333 35.12 -13.68 6.09
N GLY A 334 34.48 -14.28 7.10
CA GLY A 334 35.14 -15.01 8.19
C GLY A 334 35.61 -14.16 9.38
N SER A 335 35.30 -12.85 9.41
CA SER A 335 35.63 -11.95 10.51
C SER A 335 34.57 -11.97 11.63
N THR A 336 34.38 -13.12 12.25
CA THR A 336 33.34 -13.33 13.29
C THR A 336 33.44 -12.40 14.51
N PRO A 337 34.64 -12.00 15.02
CA PRO A 337 34.72 -11.11 16.19
C PRO A 337 34.15 -9.72 15.90
N LYS A 338 34.39 -9.20 14.68
CA LYS A 338 33.85 -7.89 14.25
C LYS A 338 32.34 -7.92 14.08
N ALA A 339 31.80 -9.02 13.56
CA ALA A 339 30.36 -9.21 13.48
C ALA A 339 29.73 -9.21 14.89
N GLN A 340 30.31 -9.94 15.85
CA GLN A 340 29.82 -9.97 17.23
C GLN A 340 29.86 -8.59 17.91
N SER A 341 30.91 -7.80 17.70
CA SER A 341 30.95 -6.44 18.24
C SER A 341 29.85 -5.55 17.68
N LEU A 342 29.52 -5.68 16.39
CA LEU A 342 28.40 -4.95 15.79
C LEU A 342 27.06 -5.37 16.39
N TYR A 343 26.84 -6.68 16.53
CA TYR A 343 25.60 -7.19 17.14
C TYR A 343 25.40 -6.66 18.56
N ARG A 344 26.45 -6.67 19.39
CA ARG A 344 26.36 -6.19 20.77
C ARG A 344 26.08 -4.69 20.87
N ARG A 345 26.63 -3.91 19.93
CA ARG A 345 26.55 -2.45 19.96
C ARG A 345 25.25 -1.90 19.37
N TRP A 346 24.78 -2.47 18.27
CA TRP A 346 23.69 -1.90 17.46
C TRP A 346 22.43 -2.74 17.38
N LEU A 347 22.51 -4.03 17.69
CA LEU A 347 21.43 -5.00 17.49
C LEU A 347 21.05 -5.73 18.80
N SER A 348 21.47 -5.19 19.95
CA SER A 348 20.99 -5.63 21.25
C SER A 348 19.57 -5.11 21.47
N LEU A 349 18.72 -5.97 22.03
CA LEU A 349 17.30 -5.68 22.33
C LEU A 349 17.14 -4.83 23.58
#